data_AF-A0A846CD54-F1
#
_entry.id   AF-A0A846CD54-F1
#
_cell.length_a   1.000
_cell.length_b   1.000
_cell.length_c   1.000
_cell.angle_alpha   90.00
_cell.angle_beta   90.00
_cell.angle_gamma   90.00
#
_symmetry.space_group_name_H-M   'P 1'
#
loop_
_entity.id
_entity.type
_entity.pdbx_description
1 polymer ?
#
loop_
_entity_poly.entity_id
_entity_poly.type
_entity_poly.pdbx_seq_one_letter_code
_entity_poly.pdbx_strand_id
1 'polypeptide(L)'
;PLLIIKNEKQERKREVNQRALQGQFTNIKEILATNLATNRGLEEIRAEIQHYISKLPHIGSGLPKTWKKVRGALETDGRNYISLTEYLSICEQNRFKKHEDKLQLIGYLHDLGVCLHFQDDPLLNKTVIIKPEWGTTAVYKALDNPKVYDNFGKFTKDDLTDIWDEEKYVNMHDELLQLMIKFQLCYKIPDTSQTYIAPQLLTEAQPVYDWDENNNLILRYTYEFMPKGIITQFIVAMNEYIKEQKYVWKSGVILKKDGAKAEVIEYYGKREIKIRISGQQKRDFMTIVTHELDKIHSSYNNRLKYNKLIPCNCLTCNNNQNPHFYKFEKLNEWISNGRLKTNCDNYPYDEVDIRSLIDDVIDSDKYMRFLQPNYYPNDIYIRDSIINTNNNFIENKTMNQKIVNDQSRKIKNQDGNVMGNVFGDDSKIQGKVTANSPEAEIQKPKKFGLLDSLTWMQNGQIIYYFVTAIIGIILLIIYPKLYPSGFPNWVEKIQEIFPAPQVEKESDQK
;
A
#
# COMPACT_ATOMS: atom_id res chain seq x y z
N PRO A 1 -5.80 9.91 -13.84
CA PRO A 1 -5.65 9.67 -15.29
C PRO A 1 -4.37 8.85 -15.51
N LEU A 2 -4.37 7.91 -16.45
CA LEU A 2 -3.19 7.12 -16.83
C LEU A 2 -2.96 7.29 -18.34
N LEU A 3 -1.74 7.62 -18.72
CA LEU A 3 -1.30 7.67 -20.11
C LEU A 3 -0.31 6.52 -20.31
N ILE A 4 -0.48 5.75 -21.38
CA ILE A 4 0.45 4.67 -21.73
C ILE A 4 1.35 5.15 -22.85
N ILE A 5 2.66 5.19 -22.60
CA ILE A 5 3.64 5.63 -23.58
C ILE A 5 4.35 4.41 -24.17
N LYS A 6 4.13 4.17 -25.47
CA LYS A 6 4.83 3.14 -26.24
C LYS A 6 6.15 3.69 -26.73
N ASN A 7 7.25 3.24 -26.14
CA ASN A 7 8.58 3.58 -26.61
C ASN A 7 8.96 2.72 -27.84
N GLU A 8 8.95 3.33 -29.02
CA GLU A 8 9.34 2.77 -30.31
C GLU A 8 10.83 3.03 -30.60
N LYS A 9 11.69 2.75 -29.61
CA LYS A 9 13.14 2.84 -29.78
C LYS A 9 13.58 1.94 -30.94
N GLN A 10 14.44 2.45 -31.82
CA GLN A 10 14.85 1.78 -33.07
C GLN A 10 13.69 1.53 -34.05
N GLU A 11 12.66 2.38 -34.03
CA GLU A 11 11.46 2.28 -34.88
C GLU A 11 10.70 0.95 -34.74
N ARG A 12 10.90 0.24 -33.62
CA ARG A 12 10.18 -0.99 -33.30
C ARG A 12 8.78 -0.65 -32.84
N LYS A 13 7.82 -0.75 -33.76
CA LYS A 13 6.41 -0.53 -33.46
C LYS A 13 5.79 -1.76 -32.82
N ARG A 14 4.93 -1.52 -31.83
CA ARG A 14 4.11 -2.57 -31.21
C ARG A 14 2.65 -2.11 -31.21
N GLU A 15 1.80 -2.95 -31.76
CA GLU A 15 0.36 -2.76 -31.66
C GLU A 15 -0.10 -3.06 -30.24
N VAL A 16 -0.99 -2.21 -29.73
CA VAL A 16 -1.63 -2.36 -28.43
C VAL A 16 -3.11 -2.11 -28.65
N ASN A 17 -3.95 -3.04 -28.23
CA ASN A 17 -5.40 -2.91 -28.37
C ASN A 17 -5.95 -1.88 -27.37
N GLN A 18 -5.94 -0.62 -27.80
CA GLN A 18 -6.37 0.51 -26.99
C GLN A 18 -7.83 0.38 -26.53
N ARG A 19 -8.73 -0.06 -27.42
CA ARG A 19 -10.16 -0.22 -27.09
C ARG A 19 -10.37 -1.26 -25.99
N ALA A 20 -9.70 -2.41 -26.08
CA ALA A 20 -9.78 -3.44 -25.05
C ALA A 20 -9.25 -2.92 -23.70
N LEU A 21 -8.10 -2.23 -23.69
CA LEU A 21 -7.53 -1.66 -22.48
C LEU A 21 -8.40 -0.58 -21.85
N GLN A 22 -8.96 0.34 -22.64
CA GLN A 22 -9.86 1.38 -22.14
C GLN A 22 -11.21 0.80 -21.68
N GLY A 23 -11.67 -0.30 -22.29
CA GLY A 23 -12.83 -1.05 -21.83
C GLY A 23 -12.62 -1.72 -20.47
N GLN A 24 -11.39 -2.19 -20.18
CA GLN A 24 -11.03 -2.78 -18.89
C GLN A 24 -10.66 -1.72 -17.83
N PHE A 25 -9.98 -0.63 -18.23
CA PHE A 25 -9.41 0.37 -17.33
C PHE A 25 -9.86 1.78 -17.75
N THR A 26 -10.91 2.28 -17.12
CA THR A 26 -11.54 3.58 -17.42
C THR A 26 -10.64 4.79 -17.12
N ASN A 27 -9.57 4.58 -16.34
CA ASN A 27 -8.57 5.59 -16.03
C ASN A 27 -7.50 5.75 -17.12
N ILE A 28 -7.36 4.81 -18.06
CA ILE A 28 -6.50 4.97 -19.25
C ILE A 28 -7.15 6.01 -20.16
N LYS A 29 -6.43 7.11 -20.37
CA LYS A 29 -6.92 8.23 -21.19
C LYS A 29 -6.33 8.18 -22.59
N GLU A 30 -5.01 8.14 -22.69
CA GLU A 30 -4.30 8.08 -23.98
C GLU A 30 -3.32 6.91 -24.05
N ILE A 31 -3.10 6.42 -25.27
CA ILE A 31 -1.98 5.54 -25.61
C ILE A 31 -1.18 6.19 -26.72
N LEU A 32 -0.05 6.79 -26.33
CA LEU A 32 0.80 7.58 -27.23
C LEU A 32 2.03 6.77 -27.64
N ALA A 33 2.61 7.09 -28.78
CA ALA A 33 3.84 6.47 -29.27
C ALA A 33 4.95 7.51 -29.38
N THR A 34 6.15 7.15 -28.95
CA THR A 34 7.33 8.03 -29.03
C THR A 34 8.58 7.23 -29.32
N ASN A 35 9.57 7.86 -29.92
CA ASN A 35 10.93 7.30 -29.93
C ASN A 35 11.78 8.10 -28.95
N LEU A 36 12.07 7.54 -27.78
CA LEU A 36 12.86 8.22 -26.74
C LEU A 36 14.34 8.42 -27.13
N ALA A 37 14.83 7.76 -28.19
CA ALA A 37 16.19 7.99 -28.68
C ALA A 37 16.29 9.22 -29.60
N THR A 38 15.20 9.58 -30.28
CA THR A 38 15.14 10.73 -31.20
C THR A 38 14.23 11.85 -30.71
N ASN A 39 13.59 11.65 -29.55
CA ASN A 39 12.54 12.51 -28.98
C ASN A 39 11.31 12.74 -29.87
N ARG A 40 11.11 11.90 -30.90
CA ARG A 40 9.91 11.96 -31.77
C ARG A 40 8.64 11.78 -30.93
N GLY A 41 7.66 12.68 -31.09
CA GLY A 41 6.36 12.60 -30.40
C GLY A 41 6.37 13.07 -28.94
N LEU A 42 7.51 13.57 -28.44
CA LEU A 42 7.60 14.01 -27.04
C LEU A 42 6.75 15.27 -26.75
N GLU A 43 6.66 16.20 -27.72
CA GLU A 43 5.83 17.40 -27.57
C GLU A 43 4.34 17.08 -27.44
N GLU A 44 3.85 16.08 -28.18
CA GLU A 44 2.47 15.59 -28.06
C GLU A 44 2.22 14.98 -26.66
N ILE A 45 3.15 14.15 -26.19
CA ILE A 45 3.08 13.59 -24.83
C ILE A 45 3.04 14.70 -23.78
N ARG A 46 3.88 15.73 -23.93
CA ARG A 46 3.90 16.87 -23.03
C ARG A 46 2.57 17.62 -23.04
N ALA A 47 2.00 17.88 -24.22
CA ALA A 47 0.72 18.54 -24.38
C ALA A 47 -0.41 17.74 -23.70
N GLU A 48 -0.45 16.42 -23.89
CA GLU A 48 -1.44 15.56 -23.24
C GLU A 48 -1.28 15.50 -21.72
N ILE A 49 -0.04 15.43 -21.22
CA ILE A 49 0.22 15.52 -19.77
C ILE A 49 -0.29 16.86 -19.22
N GLN A 50 0.01 17.98 -19.87
CA GLN A 50 -0.46 19.31 -19.46
C GLN A 50 -1.99 19.38 -19.47
N HIS A 51 -2.62 18.85 -20.52
CA HIS A 51 -4.06 18.77 -20.64
C HIS A 51 -4.71 18.02 -19.47
N TYR A 52 -4.25 16.79 -19.18
CA TYR A 52 -4.83 15.99 -18.11
C TYR A 52 -4.53 16.52 -16.72
N ILE A 53 -3.37 17.15 -16.50
CA ILE A 53 -3.08 17.86 -15.24
C ILE A 53 -4.06 19.01 -15.06
N SER A 54 -4.28 19.86 -16.07
CA SER A 54 -5.20 21.01 -15.97
C SER A 54 -6.66 20.63 -15.66
N LYS A 55 -7.04 19.39 -15.97
CA LYS A 55 -8.39 18.85 -15.75
C LYS A 55 -8.56 18.08 -14.44
N LEU A 56 -7.52 17.97 -13.62
CA LEU A 56 -7.62 17.30 -12.33
C LEU A 56 -8.57 18.08 -11.40
N PRO A 57 -9.46 17.42 -10.64
CA PRO A 57 -10.49 18.11 -9.84
C PRO A 57 -9.97 19.10 -8.79
N HIS A 58 -8.73 18.91 -8.32
CA HIS A 58 -8.07 19.77 -7.34
C HIS A 58 -7.26 20.90 -7.98
N ILE A 59 -7.10 20.91 -9.31
CA ILE A 59 -6.41 21.99 -10.01
C ILE A 59 -7.42 23.13 -10.23
N GLY A 60 -7.06 24.32 -9.78
CA GLY A 60 -7.94 25.49 -9.75
C GLY A 60 -8.68 25.70 -8.42
N SER A 61 -8.57 24.79 -7.45
CA SER A 61 -9.05 25.07 -6.09
C SER A 61 -8.18 26.14 -5.43
N GLY A 62 -8.79 27.21 -4.95
CA GLY A 62 -8.08 28.27 -4.24
C GLY A 62 -7.43 27.73 -2.97
N LEU A 63 -6.11 27.88 -2.86
CA LEU A 63 -5.37 27.62 -1.62
C LEU A 63 -5.09 28.95 -0.92
N PRO A 64 -5.12 29.02 0.42
CA PRO A 64 -4.80 30.25 1.13
C PRO A 64 -3.39 30.75 0.76
N LYS A 65 -3.24 32.06 0.52
CA LYS A 65 -1.95 32.67 0.15
C LYS A 65 -0.85 32.36 1.19
N THR A 66 -1.24 32.24 2.46
CA THR A 66 -0.35 31.88 3.57
C THR A 66 0.25 30.47 3.40
N TRP A 67 -0.52 29.50 2.90
CA TRP A 67 -0.06 28.14 2.67
C TRP A 67 1.02 28.10 1.58
N LYS A 68 0.79 28.83 0.47
CA LYS A 68 1.77 28.95 -0.62
C LYS A 68 3.09 29.56 -0.15
N LYS A 69 3.05 30.57 0.71
CA LYS A 69 4.25 31.20 1.26
C LYS A 69 5.05 30.26 2.16
N VAL A 70 4.38 29.54 3.06
CA VAL A 70 5.03 28.54 3.92
C VAL A 70 5.65 27.44 3.07
N ARG A 71 4.89 26.88 2.11
CA ARG A 71 5.41 25.88 1.19
C ARG A 71 6.66 26.38 0.45
N GLY A 72 6.60 27.58 -0.12
CA GLY A 72 7.75 28.19 -0.79
C GLY A 72 8.97 28.32 0.13
N ALA A 73 8.77 28.73 1.39
CA ALA A 73 9.84 28.81 2.38
C ALA A 73 10.52 27.44 2.60
N LEU A 74 9.74 26.36 2.77
CA LEU A 74 10.26 25.00 2.95
C LEU A 74 10.97 24.48 1.70
N GLU A 75 10.44 24.76 0.50
CA GLU A 75 11.04 24.33 -0.76
C GLU A 75 12.39 25.02 -1.03
N THR A 76 12.51 26.31 -0.65
CA THR A 76 13.75 27.08 -0.80
C THR A 76 14.77 26.87 0.31
N ASP A 77 14.37 26.28 1.44
CA ASP A 77 15.31 25.96 2.52
C ASP A 77 16.33 24.92 2.03
N GLY A 78 17.62 25.21 2.26
CA GLY A 78 18.73 24.37 1.80
C GLY A 78 18.98 23.14 2.68
N ARG A 79 18.33 23.05 3.85
CA ARG A 79 18.47 21.92 4.76
C ARG A 79 17.62 20.73 4.29
N ASN A 80 17.93 19.54 4.82
CA ASN A 80 17.16 18.32 4.52
C ASN A 80 15.97 18.13 5.47
N TYR A 81 16.09 18.64 6.69
CA TYR A 81 15.11 18.56 7.76
C TYR A 81 15.20 19.80 8.66
N ILE A 82 14.12 20.07 9.39
CA ILE A 82 14.00 21.11 10.42
C ILE A 82 13.22 20.55 11.61
N SER A 83 13.34 21.16 12.78
CA SER A 83 12.48 20.82 13.92
C SER A 83 11.03 21.27 13.69
N LEU A 84 10.08 20.64 14.38
CA LEU A 84 8.69 21.08 14.40
C LEU A 84 8.57 22.53 14.89
N THR A 85 9.36 22.92 15.89
CA THR A 85 9.37 24.30 16.40
C THR A 85 9.76 25.30 15.32
N GLU A 86 10.80 25.01 14.53
CA GLU A 86 11.21 25.87 13.41
C GLU A 86 10.12 25.95 12.33
N TYR A 87 9.47 24.83 12.02
CA TYR A 87 8.31 24.84 11.12
C TYR A 87 7.19 25.76 11.64
N LEU A 88 6.84 25.64 12.93
CA LEU A 88 5.81 26.48 13.55
C LEU A 88 6.18 27.96 13.50
N SER A 89 7.46 28.31 13.70
CA SER A 89 7.97 29.68 13.55
C SER A 89 7.88 30.18 12.10
N ILE A 90 8.18 29.34 11.10
CA ILE A 90 8.00 29.68 9.68
C ILE A 90 6.52 30.00 9.41
N CYS A 91 5.60 29.22 9.97
CA CYS A 91 4.18 29.51 9.83
C CYS A 91 3.77 30.85 10.49
N GLU A 92 4.29 31.17 11.67
CA GLU A 92 4.03 32.43 12.38
C GLU A 92 4.51 33.65 11.58
N GLN A 93 5.72 33.57 11.05
CA GLN A 93 6.28 34.60 10.14
C GLN A 93 5.40 34.80 8.91
N ASN A 94 4.69 33.76 8.48
CA ASN A 94 3.73 33.76 7.38
C ASN A 94 2.27 33.97 7.82
N ARG A 95 2.06 34.55 9.02
CA ARG A 95 0.79 35.02 9.58
C ARG A 95 -0.19 33.93 10.02
N PHE A 96 0.26 32.70 10.25
CA PHE A 96 -0.57 31.71 10.94
C PHE A 96 -0.70 32.06 12.43
N LYS A 97 -1.94 32.10 12.92
CA LYS A 97 -2.23 32.44 14.32
C LYS A 97 -2.47 31.22 15.19
N LYS A 98 -3.29 30.27 14.73
CA LYS A 98 -3.66 29.08 15.50
C LYS A 98 -2.64 27.97 15.30
N HIS A 99 -2.40 27.20 16.35
CA HIS A 99 -1.52 26.04 16.29
C HIS A 99 -2.10 24.92 15.41
N GLU A 100 -3.40 24.65 15.56
CA GLU A 100 -4.14 23.64 14.78
C GLU A 100 -4.02 23.87 13.26
N ASP A 101 -4.17 25.12 12.80
CA ASP A 101 -4.04 25.46 11.37
C ASP A 101 -2.63 25.16 10.82
N LYS A 102 -1.59 25.29 11.66
CA LYS A 102 -0.20 24.96 11.29
C LYS A 102 -0.03 23.45 11.16
N LEU A 103 -0.55 22.69 12.12
CA LEU A 103 -0.54 21.22 12.09
C LEU A 103 -1.38 20.65 10.94
N GLN A 104 -2.49 21.32 10.60
CA GLN A 104 -3.28 20.96 9.42
C GLN A 104 -2.49 21.17 8.14
N LEU A 105 -1.79 22.31 8.00
CA LEU A 105 -0.97 22.57 6.81
C LEU A 105 0.14 21.53 6.66
N ILE A 106 0.89 21.19 7.72
CA ILE A 106 1.96 20.21 7.59
C ILE A 106 1.44 18.82 7.23
N GLY A 107 0.28 18.43 7.77
CA GLY A 107 -0.41 17.20 7.36
C GLY A 107 -0.76 17.24 5.87
N TYR A 108 -1.34 18.34 5.40
CA TYR A 108 -1.63 18.52 3.97
C TYR A 108 -0.37 18.48 3.08
N LEU A 109 0.74 19.09 3.51
CA LEU A 109 2.00 19.05 2.75
C LEU A 109 2.65 17.67 2.77
N HIS A 110 2.52 16.94 3.87
CA HIS A 110 2.88 15.52 3.95
C HIS A 110 2.07 14.71 2.95
N ASP A 111 0.76 14.92 2.92
CA ASP A 111 -0.16 14.26 1.99
C ASP A 111 0.10 14.63 0.52
N LEU A 112 0.84 15.70 0.23
CA LEU A 112 1.24 16.01 -1.14
C LEU A 112 2.62 15.46 -1.52
N GLY A 113 3.35 14.89 -0.56
CA GLY A 113 4.75 14.49 -0.73
C GLY A 113 5.72 15.68 -0.80
N VAL A 114 5.32 16.86 -0.32
CA VAL A 114 6.21 18.05 -0.29
C VAL A 114 7.23 17.93 0.84
N CYS A 115 6.81 17.39 1.98
CA CYS A 115 7.66 17.08 3.13
C CYS A 115 7.19 15.78 3.77
N LEU A 116 7.93 15.26 4.76
CA LEU A 116 7.46 14.15 5.60
C LEU A 116 7.39 14.62 7.05
N HIS A 117 6.23 14.38 7.69
CA HIS A 117 6.01 14.66 9.11
C HIS A 117 4.98 13.67 9.65
N PHE A 118 5.28 13.03 10.78
CA PHE A 118 4.43 12.01 11.38
C PHE A 118 3.97 12.48 12.75
N GLN A 119 2.80 13.14 12.80
CA GLN A 119 2.27 13.76 14.01
C GLN A 119 2.04 12.75 15.15
N ASP A 120 1.63 11.53 14.80
CA ASP A 120 1.28 10.47 15.74
C ASP A 120 2.48 9.63 16.21
N ASP A 121 3.70 9.93 15.74
CA ASP A 121 4.89 9.17 16.11
C ASP A 121 5.71 9.93 17.18
N PRO A 122 5.97 9.34 18.37
CA PRO A 122 6.62 10.05 19.48
C PRO A 122 8.02 10.59 19.19
N LEU A 123 8.74 9.98 18.24
CA LEU A 123 10.08 10.41 17.85
C LEU A 123 10.00 11.34 16.63
N LEU A 124 9.29 10.92 15.58
CA LEU A 124 9.25 11.66 14.33
C LEU A 124 8.38 12.92 14.39
N ASN A 125 7.49 13.06 15.38
CA ASN A 125 6.66 14.27 15.49
C ASN A 125 7.50 15.55 15.72
N LYS A 126 8.73 15.43 16.20
CA LYS A 126 9.64 16.56 16.46
C LYS A 126 10.40 17.02 15.22
N THR A 127 10.38 16.24 14.13
CA THR A 127 11.24 16.46 12.97
C THR A 127 10.42 16.50 11.69
N VAL A 128 10.62 17.56 10.91
CA VAL A 128 10.03 17.75 9.60
C VAL A 128 11.09 17.51 8.55
N ILE A 129 10.97 16.41 7.79
CA ILE A 129 11.86 16.14 6.66
C ILE A 129 11.36 16.95 5.47
N ILE A 130 12.00 18.09 5.20
CA ILE A 130 11.60 19.03 4.14
C ILE A 130 12.10 18.62 2.75
N LYS A 131 13.07 17.69 2.67
CA LYS A 131 13.50 17.05 1.42
C LYS A 131 13.19 15.54 1.48
N PRO A 132 12.01 15.09 1.05
CA PRO A 132 11.64 13.67 1.08
C PRO A 132 12.64 12.75 0.37
N GLU A 133 13.30 13.23 -0.68
CA GLU A 133 14.33 12.50 -1.43
C GLU A 133 15.57 12.18 -0.57
N TRP A 134 15.92 13.04 0.37
CA TRP A 134 17.02 12.78 1.31
C TRP A 134 16.71 11.58 2.20
N GLY A 135 15.47 11.51 2.71
CA GLY A 135 15.00 10.42 3.56
C GLY A 135 14.93 9.10 2.79
N THR A 136 14.37 9.10 1.58
CA THR A 136 14.31 7.87 0.78
C THR A 136 15.68 7.40 0.32
N THR A 137 16.57 8.30 -0.03
CA THR A 137 17.96 7.94 -0.35
C THR A 137 18.63 7.24 0.83
N ALA A 138 18.37 7.67 2.07
CA ALA A 138 18.90 7.01 3.26
C ALA A 138 18.34 5.58 3.43
N VAL A 139 17.03 5.41 3.22
CA VAL A 139 16.37 4.08 3.26
C VAL A 139 16.96 3.15 2.20
N TYR A 140 17.13 3.63 0.96
CA TYR A 140 17.76 2.82 -0.10
C TYR A 140 19.20 2.45 0.25
N LYS A 141 19.98 3.38 0.83
CA LYS A 141 21.34 3.06 1.29
C LYS A 141 21.38 1.92 2.30
N ALA A 142 20.42 1.86 3.22
CA ALA A 142 20.34 0.77 4.19
C ALA A 142 19.96 -0.56 3.53
N LEU A 143 18.96 -0.56 2.66
CA LEU A 143 18.44 -1.79 2.04
C LEU A 143 19.34 -2.34 0.92
N ASP A 144 20.02 -1.47 0.19
CA ASP A 144 20.93 -1.84 -0.90
C ASP A 144 22.37 -2.07 -0.38
N ASN A 145 22.61 -1.91 0.93
CA ASN A 145 23.92 -2.17 1.50
C ASN A 145 24.28 -3.67 1.40
N PRO A 146 25.47 -4.04 0.86
CA PRO A 146 25.86 -5.44 0.71
C PRO A 146 25.84 -6.24 2.01
N LYS A 147 26.26 -5.64 3.15
CA LYS A 147 26.25 -6.31 4.47
C LYS A 147 24.84 -6.67 4.89
N VAL A 148 23.88 -5.76 4.69
CA VAL A 148 22.47 -5.98 5.03
C VAL A 148 21.85 -7.02 4.09
N TYR A 149 22.13 -6.92 2.79
CA TYR A 149 21.65 -7.83 1.78
C TYR A 149 22.16 -9.27 1.99
N ASP A 150 23.48 -9.43 2.15
CA ASP A 150 24.14 -10.73 2.33
C ASP A 150 23.78 -11.40 3.67
N ASN A 151 23.38 -10.60 4.66
CA ASN A 151 22.85 -11.07 5.94
C ASN A 151 21.32 -11.23 5.93
N PHE A 152 20.71 -11.40 4.75
CA PHE A 152 19.28 -11.64 4.56
C PHE A 152 18.37 -10.60 5.25
N GLY A 153 18.77 -9.32 5.19
CA GLY A 153 18.02 -8.22 5.77
C GLY A 153 18.22 -8.02 7.27
N LYS A 154 19.08 -8.78 7.93
CA LYS A 154 19.41 -8.57 9.35
C LYS A 154 20.49 -7.50 9.49
N PHE A 155 20.23 -6.49 10.33
CA PHE A 155 21.16 -5.40 10.60
C PHE A 155 21.00 -4.87 12.03
N THR A 156 21.94 -4.04 12.45
CA THR A 156 22.01 -3.40 13.77
C THR A 156 22.04 -1.88 13.64
N LYS A 157 21.88 -1.16 14.76
CA LYS A 157 22.10 0.30 14.76
C LYS A 157 23.53 0.67 14.36
N ASP A 158 24.52 -0.10 14.80
CA ASP A 158 25.92 0.16 14.44
C ASP A 158 26.14 0.02 12.94
N ASP A 159 25.51 -0.98 12.30
CA ASP A 159 25.52 -1.09 10.83
C ASP A 159 24.95 0.16 10.15
N LEU A 160 23.87 0.72 10.71
CA LEU A 160 23.27 1.94 10.17
C LEU A 160 24.16 3.17 10.38
N THR A 161 24.89 3.24 11.49
CA THR A 161 25.88 4.29 11.72
C THR A 161 26.97 4.27 10.66
N ASP A 162 27.46 3.08 10.28
CA ASP A 162 28.43 2.92 9.20
C ASP A 162 27.82 3.24 7.81
N ILE A 163 26.56 2.87 7.58
CA ILE A 163 25.86 3.10 6.29
C ILE A 163 25.53 4.59 6.09
N TRP A 164 25.24 5.29 7.18
CA TRP A 164 24.86 6.70 7.21
C TRP A 164 25.98 7.56 7.82
N ASP A 165 27.22 7.28 7.44
CA ASP A 165 28.44 7.97 7.90
C ASP A 165 28.57 9.41 7.37
N GLU A 166 27.93 9.71 6.23
CA GLU A 166 27.91 11.06 5.65
C GLU A 166 27.32 12.09 6.63
N GLU A 167 27.99 13.23 6.76
CA GLU A 167 27.65 14.34 7.68
C GLU A 167 26.15 14.73 7.65
N LYS A 168 25.52 14.65 6.48
CA LYS A 168 24.09 14.95 6.30
C LYS A 168 23.12 14.00 7.02
N TYR A 169 23.58 12.87 7.55
CA TYR A 169 22.77 11.87 8.26
C TYR A 169 23.15 11.67 9.74
N VAL A 170 24.33 12.12 10.17
CA VAL A 170 24.93 11.81 11.50
C VAL A 170 23.98 12.07 12.68
N ASN A 171 23.16 13.11 12.61
CA ASN A 171 22.24 13.49 13.70
C ASN A 171 20.81 12.95 13.52
N MET A 172 20.61 11.99 12.61
CA MET A 172 19.28 11.54 12.17
C MET A 172 19.14 10.01 12.11
N HIS A 173 20.10 9.25 12.63
CA HIS A 173 20.08 7.79 12.53
C HIS A 173 18.83 7.17 13.17
N ASP A 174 18.44 7.66 14.35
CA ASP A 174 17.26 7.16 15.06
C ASP A 174 15.96 7.51 14.33
N GLU A 175 15.84 8.74 13.82
CA GLU A 175 14.70 9.17 13.02
C GLU A 175 14.61 8.41 11.70
N LEU A 176 15.72 8.17 11.02
CA LEU A 176 15.73 7.41 9.77
C LEU A 176 15.37 5.94 9.98
N LEU A 177 15.85 5.33 11.07
CA LEU A 177 15.43 3.99 11.46
C LEU A 177 13.95 3.94 11.83
N GLN A 178 13.46 4.91 12.60
CA GLN A 178 12.04 5.00 12.94
C GLN A 178 11.19 5.24 11.70
N LEU A 179 11.69 5.98 10.71
CA LEU A 179 11.05 6.15 9.41
C LEU A 179 10.90 4.81 8.68
N MET A 180 11.93 3.96 8.69
CA MET A 180 11.86 2.60 8.13
C MET A 180 10.80 1.74 8.84
N ILE A 181 10.74 1.82 10.18
CA ILE A 181 9.73 1.11 10.98
C ILE A 181 8.33 1.63 10.66
N LYS A 182 8.14 2.95 10.60
CA LYS A 182 6.86 3.60 10.30
C LYS A 182 6.33 3.22 8.92
N PHE A 183 7.21 3.06 7.93
CA PHE A 183 6.88 2.55 6.60
C PHE A 183 6.77 1.02 6.52
N GLN A 184 6.84 0.31 7.64
CA GLN A 184 6.80 -1.15 7.72
C GLN A 184 7.85 -1.83 6.84
N LEU A 185 9.06 -1.26 6.78
CA LEU A 185 10.19 -1.80 6.01
C LEU A 185 11.11 -2.67 6.85
N CYS A 186 11.03 -2.56 8.17
CA CYS A 186 11.76 -3.39 9.10
C CYS A 186 11.01 -3.51 10.43
N TYR A 187 11.42 -4.49 11.24
CA TYR A 187 10.98 -4.64 12.62
C TYR A 187 12.19 -4.92 13.53
N LYS A 188 12.06 -4.58 14.80
CA LYS A 188 13.04 -4.92 15.83
C LYS A 188 12.82 -6.35 16.30
N ILE A 189 13.88 -7.16 16.40
CA ILE A 189 13.77 -8.49 17.02
C ILE A 189 13.52 -8.30 18.53
N PRO A 190 12.44 -8.88 19.09
CA PRO A 190 12.18 -8.84 20.53
C PRO A 190 13.37 -9.32 21.36
N ASP A 191 13.54 -8.73 22.55
CA ASP A 191 14.58 -9.09 23.53
C ASP A 191 16.04 -8.94 23.06
N THR A 192 16.27 -8.32 21.89
CA THR A 192 17.60 -7.92 21.43
C THR A 192 17.77 -6.42 21.60
N SER A 193 18.96 -5.97 22.00
CA SER A 193 19.16 -4.56 22.33
C SER A 193 19.07 -3.66 21.09
N GLN A 194 19.50 -4.10 19.91
CA GLN A 194 19.59 -3.26 18.71
C GLN A 194 19.55 -4.02 17.38
N THR A 195 18.86 -5.15 17.27
CA THR A 195 18.82 -5.93 16.02
C THR A 195 17.48 -5.81 15.31
N TYR A 196 17.55 -5.64 13.99
CA TYR A 196 16.41 -5.42 13.12
C TYR A 196 16.44 -6.36 11.93
N ILE A 197 15.27 -6.61 11.36
CA ILE A 197 15.09 -7.42 10.14
C ILE A 197 14.28 -6.60 9.13
N ALA A 198 14.77 -6.51 7.90
CA ALA A 198 14.06 -6.04 6.72
C ALA A 198 13.46 -7.24 5.95
N PRO A 199 12.15 -7.56 6.09
CA PRO A 199 11.58 -8.81 5.58
C PRO A 199 11.69 -8.98 4.06
N GLN A 200 11.74 -7.89 3.31
CA GLN A 200 11.89 -7.86 1.86
C GLN A 200 13.25 -8.42 1.38
N LEU A 201 14.24 -8.49 2.26
CA LEU A 201 15.58 -9.03 1.97
C LEU A 201 15.77 -10.45 2.53
N LEU A 202 14.76 -11.02 3.20
CA LEU A 202 14.83 -12.39 3.68
C LEU A 202 15.05 -13.37 2.52
N THR A 203 15.60 -14.52 2.85
CA THR A 203 15.74 -15.63 1.90
C THR A 203 14.37 -16.09 1.37
N GLU A 204 14.33 -16.52 0.11
CA GLU A 204 13.16 -17.20 -0.46
C GLU A 204 13.03 -18.64 0.08
N ALA A 205 14.12 -19.21 0.60
CA ALA A 205 14.16 -20.58 1.08
C ALA A 205 13.32 -20.74 2.35
N GLN A 206 12.23 -21.48 2.24
CA GLN A 206 11.41 -21.86 3.39
C GLN A 206 12.25 -22.73 4.35
N PRO A 207 12.32 -22.38 5.66
CA PRO A 207 13.02 -23.19 6.65
C PRO A 207 12.30 -24.52 6.88
N VAL A 208 13.04 -25.54 7.32
CA VAL A 208 12.44 -26.81 7.76
C VAL A 208 11.86 -26.62 9.15
N TYR A 209 10.60 -27.00 9.32
CA TYR A 209 9.89 -27.02 10.60
C TYR A 209 8.90 -28.17 10.66
N ASP A 210 8.65 -28.62 11.88
CA ASP A 210 7.61 -29.62 12.15
C ASP A 210 6.22 -28.97 12.14
N TRP A 211 5.32 -29.52 11.33
CA TRP A 211 3.95 -29.09 11.18
C TRP A 211 3.01 -30.28 11.11
N ASP A 212 2.12 -30.39 12.10
CA ASP A 212 1.05 -31.37 12.09
C ASP A 212 -0.06 -30.92 11.12
N GLU A 213 -0.33 -31.71 10.10
CA GLU A 213 -1.38 -31.44 9.12
C GLU A 213 -2.78 -31.85 9.60
N ASN A 214 -2.90 -32.49 10.76
CA ASN A 214 -4.19 -32.88 11.31
C ASN A 214 -4.85 -31.70 12.05
N ASN A 215 -6.19 -31.64 12.04
CA ASN A 215 -6.97 -30.69 12.85
C ASN A 215 -6.63 -29.19 12.65
N ASN A 216 -6.23 -28.83 11.43
CA ASN A 216 -5.92 -27.44 11.07
C ASN A 216 -7.20 -26.67 10.72
N LEU A 217 -7.30 -25.40 11.15
CA LEU A 217 -8.17 -24.42 10.47
C LEU A 217 -7.41 -23.86 9.27
N ILE A 218 -8.07 -23.81 8.11
CA ILE A 218 -7.45 -23.36 6.86
C ILE A 218 -8.27 -22.22 6.28
N LEU A 219 -7.64 -21.09 6.00
CA LEU A 219 -8.27 -19.96 5.33
C LEU A 219 -7.38 -19.51 4.16
N ARG A 220 -8.00 -19.05 3.07
CA ARG A 220 -7.25 -18.56 1.91
C ARG A 220 -7.72 -17.19 1.49
N TYR A 221 -6.79 -16.38 1.00
CA TYR A 221 -7.07 -15.18 0.23
C TYR A 221 -6.66 -15.42 -1.22
N THR A 222 -7.52 -15.09 -2.18
CA THR A 222 -7.16 -15.11 -3.62
C THR A 222 -7.32 -13.71 -4.20
N TYR A 223 -6.44 -13.32 -5.12
CA TYR A 223 -6.39 -11.96 -5.67
C TYR A 223 -6.59 -11.95 -7.19
N GLU A 224 -7.34 -10.97 -7.69
CA GLU A 224 -7.34 -10.67 -9.13
C GLU A 224 -5.99 -10.11 -9.55
N PHE A 225 -5.45 -9.19 -8.73
CA PHE A 225 -4.10 -8.68 -8.82
C PHE A 225 -3.50 -8.68 -7.41
N MET A 226 -2.33 -9.28 -7.24
CA MET A 226 -1.64 -9.37 -5.95
C MET A 226 -0.46 -8.38 -5.91
N PRO A 227 -0.56 -7.27 -5.16
CA PRO A 227 0.57 -6.39 -4.90
C PRO A 227 1.71 -7.15 -4.23
N LYS A 228 2.94 -6.86 -4.63
CA LYS A 228 4.11 -7.31 -3.87
C LYS A 228 4.12 -6.65 -2.50
N GLY A 229 4.55 -7.40 -1.49
CA GLY A 229 4.82 -6.87 -0.15
C GLY A 229 3.67 -6.93 0.84
N ILE A 230 2.55 -7.61 0.52
CA ILE A 230 1.50 -7.90 1.50
C ILE A 230 2.07 -8.75 2.64
N ILE A 231 2.80 -9.83 2.30
CA ILE A 231 3.40 -10.69 3.33
C ILE A 231 4.53 -10.02 4.08
N THR A 232 5.37 -9.19 3.44
CA THR A 232 6.42 -8.48 4.17
C THR A 232 5.86 -7.50 5.19
N GLN A 233 4.79 -6.76 4.85
CA GLN A 233 4.07 -5.90 5.79
C GLN A 233 3.41 -6.71 6.91
N PHE A 234 2.80 -7.85 6.57
CA PHE A 234 2.21 -8.76 7.55
C PHE A 234 3.26 -9.30 8.53
N ILE A 235 4.45 -9.66 8.05
CA ILE A 235 5.57 -10.09 8.89
C ILE A 235 5.99 -8.98 9.85
N VAL A 236 6.11 -7.73 9.37
CA VAL A 236 6.41 -6.59 10.25
C VAL A 236 5.32 -6.41 11.30
N ALA A 237 4.05 -6.42 10.91
CA ALA A 237 2.93 -6.21 11.83
C ALA A 237 2.80 -7.34 12.88
N MET A 238 3.12 -8.57 12.51
CA MET A 238 2.98 -9.76 13.37
C MET A 238 4.31 -10.21 14.01
N ASN A 239 5.33 -9.35 14.00
CA ASN A 239 6.71 -9.73 14.34
C ASN A 239 6.87 -10.34 15.74
N GLU A 240 6.10 -9.85 16.73
CA GLU A 240 6.15 -10.34 18.12
C GLU A 240 5.73 -11.80 18.24
N TYR A 241 4.87 -12.28 17.33
CA TYR A 241 4.38 -13.64 17.32
C TYR A 241 5.29 -14.61 16.55
N ILE A 242 6.35 -14.14 15.88
CA ILE A 242 7.23 -14.99 15.08
C ILE A 242 7.87 -16.04 15.99
N LYS A 243 7.61 -17.32 15.67
CA LYS A 243 8.06 -18.45 16.47
C LYS A 243 9.58 -18.46 16.54
N GLU A 244 10.10 -18.27 17.75
CA GLU A 244 11.53 -18.26 18.08
C GLU A 244 12.34 -17.23 17.26
N GLN A 245 11.67 -16.23 16.67
CA GLN A 245 12.27 -15.23 15.78
C GLN A 245 13.12 -15.81 14.63
N LYS A 246 12.87 -17.07 14.25
CA LYS A 246 13.67 -17.81 13.26
C LYS A 246 12.86 -18.38 12.10
N TYR A 247 11.57 -18.65 12.31
CA TYR A 247 10.71 -19.26 11.29
C TYR A 247 10.01 -18.21 10.45
N VAL A 248 10.81 -17.45 9.71
CA VAL A 248 10.36 -16.37 8.83
C VAL A 248 11.23 -16.34 7.58
N TRP A 249 10.61 -16.21 6.43
CA TRP A 249 11.26 -16.11 5.12
C TRP A 249 10.45 -15.16 4.25
N LYS A 250 10.95 -14.82 3.06
CA LYS A 250 10.38 -13.72 2.28
C LYS A 250 8.90 -13.89 1.91
N SER A 251 8.47 -15.13 1.68
CA SER A 251 7.11 -15.48 1.26
C SER A 251 6.28 -16.12 2.37
N GLY A 252 6.76 -16.17 3.62
CA GLY A 252 5.95 -16.75 4.69
C GLY A 252 6.56 -16.72 6.08
N VAL A 253 5.74 -17.09 7.06
CA VAL A 253 6.08 -16.99 8.47
C VAL A 253 5.32 -18.02 9.30
N ILE A 254 5.99 -18.52 10.36
CA ILE A 254 5.36 -19.31 11.41
C ILE A 254 5.22 -18.45 12.66
N LEU A 255 3.97 -18.28 13.10
CA LEU A 255 3.61 -17.52 14.27
C LEU A 255 3.17 -18.46 15.41
N LYS A 256 3.32 -18.02 16.65
CA LYS A 256 2.88 -18.75 17.85
C LYS A 256 2.24 -17.79 18.85
N LYS A 257 1.07 -18.17 19.36
CA LYS A 257 0.37 -17.45 20.43
C LYS A 257 -0.48 -18.41 21.26
N ASP A 258 -0.41 -18.34 22.58
CA ASP A 258 -1.31 -19.04 23.53
C ASP A 258 -1.52 -20.55 23.24
N GLY A 259 -0.47 -21.24 22.78
CA GLY A 259 -0.52 -22.67 22.44
C GLY A 259 -1.02 -22.99 21.02
N ALA A 260 -1.43 -21.98 20.25
CA ALA A 260 -1.70 -22.07 18.82
C ALA A 260 -0.42 -21.80 18.00
N LYS A 261 -0.35 -22.38 16.80
CA LYS A 261 0.65 -22.06 15.78
C LYS A 261 -0.06 -21.69 14.48
N ALA A 262 0.41 -20.65 13.79
CA ALA A 262 -0.11 -20.25 12.49
C ALA A 262 1.01 -20.32 11.45
N GLU A 263 0.72 -20.92 10.30
CA GLU A 263 1.54 -20.88 9.09
C GLU A 263 0.83 -19.96 8.10
N VAL A 264 1.52 -18.91 7.66
CA VAL A 264 1.01 -17.95 6.67
C VAL A 264 2.00 -17.91 5.51
N ILE A 265 1.56 -18.30 4.32
CA ILE A 265 2.41 -18.42 3.12
C ILE A 265 1.75 -17.72 1.95
N GLU A 266 2.52 -16.90 1.24
CA GLU A 266 2.19 -16.34 -0.07
C GLU A 266 2.64 -17.30 -1.19
N TYR A 267 1.68 -17.67 -2.02
CA TYR A 267 1.90 -18.31 -3.31
C TYR A 267 1.69 -17.27 -4.41
N TYR A 268 2.67 -16.39 -4.62
CA TYR A 268 2.56 -15.25 -5.54
C TYR A 268 2.13 -15.66 -6.96
N GLY A 269 2.69 -16.76 -7.49
CA GLY A 269 2.31 -17.29 -8.81
C GLY A 269 0.85 -17.75 -8.92
N LYS A 270 0.23 -18.12 -7.80
CA LYS A 270 -1.19 -18.47 -7.69
C LYS A 270 -2.06 -17.29 -7.25
N ARG A 271 -1.46 -16.13 -6.97
CA ARG A 271 -2.13 -14.96 -6.37
C ARG A 271 -2.95 -15.38 -5.15
N GLU A 272 -2.30 -16.13 -4.24
CA GLU A 272 -2.94 -16.71 -3.07
C GLU A 272 -2.11 -16.46 -1.80
N ILE A 273 -2.77 -16.17 -0.68
CA ILE A 273 -2.19 -16.33 0.66
C ILE A 273 -2.94 -17.47 1.34
N LYS A 274 -2.21 -18.48 1.81
CA LYS A 274 -2.75 -19.62 2.56
C LYS A 274 -2.39 -19.47 4.03
N ILE A 275 -3.38 -19.68 4.88
CA ILE A 275 -3.26 -19.62 6.33
C ILE A 275 -3.67 -20.98 6.88
N ARG A 276 -2.81 -21.61 7.68
CA ARG A 276 -3.12 -22.82 8.44
C ARG A 276 -2.87 -22.57 9.91
N ILE A 277 -3.80 -22.96 10.78
CA ILE A 277 -3.65 -22.81 12.22
C ILE A 277 -3.94 -24.13 12.92
N SER A 278 -2.98 -24.55 13.75
CA SER A 278 -3.05 -25.75 14.58
C SER A 278 -2.92 -25.39 16.07
N GLY A 279 -3.27 -26.33 16.93
CA GLY A 279 -3.21 -26.17 18.39
C GLY A 279 -4.51 -25.66 19.02
N GLN A 280 -4.42 -25.33 20.31
CA GLN A 280 -5.55 -24.82 21.09
C GLN A 280 -5.87 -23.38 20.67
N GLN A 281 -7.12 -22.94 20.86
CA GLN A 281 -7.55 -21.56 20.53
C GLN A 281 -7.30 -21.14 19.06
N LYS A 282 -7.22 -22.10 18.14
CA LYS A 282 -6.96 -21.85 16.71
C LYS A 282 -7.91 -20.85 16.05
N ARG A 283 -9.18 -20.80 16.47
CA ARG A 283 -10.19 -19.85 15.99
C ARG A 283 -9.86 -18.41 16.37
N ASP A 284 -9.46 -18.18 17.61
CA ASP A 284 -9.14 -16.84 18.10
C ASP A 284 -7.86 -16.32 17.45
N PHE A 285 -6.88 -17.21 17.25
CA PHE A 285 -5.66 -16.82 16.55
C PHE A 285 -5.91 -16.58 15.05
N MET A 286 -6.80 -17.35 14.41
CA MET A 286 -7.26 -17.08 13.03
C MET A 286 -7.88 -15.70 12.93
N THR A 287 -8.67 -15.29 13.92
CA THR A 287 -9.30 -13.97 13.97
C THR A 287 -8.27 -12.84 14.03
N ILE A 288 -7.20 -13.00 14.80
CA ILE A 288 -6.11 -12.01 14.89
C ILE A 288 -5.33 -11.93 13.57
N VAL A 289 -4.94 -13.09 13.03
CA VAL A 289 -4.16 -13.18 11.78
C VAL A 289 -4.94 -12.59 10.60
N THR A 290 -6.23 -12.94 10.49
CA THR A 290 -7.09 -12.43 9.40
C THR A 290 -7.36 -10.94 9.54
N HIS A 291 -7.60 -10.46 10.75
CA HIS A 291 -7.77 -9.02 11.01
C HIS A 291 -6.58 -8.20 10.52
N GLU A 292 -5.35 -8.62 10.82
CA GLU A 292 -4.18 -7.83 10.40
C GLU A 292 -3.96 -7.88 8.88
N LEU A 293 -4.24 -9.01 8.23
CA LEU A 293 -4.25 -9.09 6.77
C LEU A 293 -5.31 -8.18 6.14
N ASP A 294 -6.53 -8.16 6.69
CA ASP A 294 -7.60 -7.31 6.17
C ASP A 294 -7.28 -5.82 6.34
N LYS A 295 -6.64 -5.44 7.45
CA LYS A 295 -6.15 -4.07 7.66
C LYS A 295 -5.11 -3.68 6.60
N ILE A 296 -4.18 -4.57 6.27
CA ILE A 296 -3.24 -4.38 5.16
C ILE A 296 -3.99 -4.26 3.84
N HIS A 297 -5.00 -5.10 3.56
CA HIS A 297 -5.79 -5.00 2.32
C HIS A 297 -6.55 -3.67 2.22
N SER A 298 -7.12 -3.17 3.31
CA SER A 298 -7.82 -1.89 3.35
C SER A 298 -6.91 -0.69 3.09
N SER A 299 -5.60 -0.79 3.41
CA SER A 299 -4.61 0.26 3.12
C SER A 299 -4.45 0.59 1.62
N TYR A 300 -4.88 -0.33 0.73
CA TYR A 300 -4.89 -0.12 -0.72
C TYR A 300 -6.12 0.67 -1.21
N ASN A 301 -6.61 1.61 -0.40
CA ASN A 301 -7.77 2.46 -0.69
C ASN A 301 -9.02 1.67 -1.11
N ASN A 302 -9.20 0.46 -0.58
CA ASN A 302 -10.26 -0.49 -0.96
C ASN A 302 -10.37 -0.80 -2.46
N ARG A 303 -9.29 -0.57 -3.23
CA ARG A 303 -9.22 -0.90 -4.67
C ARG A 303 -8.72 -2.32 -4.92
N LEU A 304 -8.05 -2.92 -3.94
CA LEU A 304 -7.56 -4.28 -4.03
C LEU A 304 -8.75 -5.25 -4.14
N LYS A 305 -8.80 -6.01 -5.23
CA LYS A 305 -9.84 -7.03 -5.47
C LYS A 305 -9.33 -8.39 -5.02
N TYR A 306 -9.92 -8.91 -3.96
CA TYR A 306 -9.58 -10.20 -3.37
C TYR A 306 -10.83 -10.94 -2.90
N ASN A 307 -10.73 -12.26 -2.77
CA ASN A 307 -11.74 -13.09 -2.12
C ASN A 307 -11.12 -13.70 -0.86
N LYS A 308 -11.79 -13.53 0.29
CA LYS A 308 -11.55 -14.33 1.49
C LYS A 308 -12.35 -15.64 1.37
N LEU A 309 -11.68 -16.77 1.52
CA LEU A 309 -12.22 -18.10 1.29
C LEU A 309 -12.31 -18.88 2.60
N ILE A 310 -13.53 -19.21 3.01
CA ILE A 310 -13.86 -19.95 4.22
C ILE A 310 -14.01 -21.43 3.86
N PRO A 311 -13.35 -22.36 4.57
CA PRO A 311 -13.42 -23.78 4.31
C PRO A 311 -14.79 -24.34 4.68
N CYS A 312 -15.23 -25.38 3.98
CA CYS A 312 -16.37 -26.19 4.38
C CYS A 312 -16.02 -26.99 5.65
N ASN A 313 -16.97 -27.09 6.59
CA ASN A 313 -16.85 -27.84 7.84
C ASN A 313 -17.53 -29.23 7.81
N CYS A 314 -18.01 -29.68 6.64
CA CYS A 314 -18.60 -31.03 6.52
C CYS A 314 -17.58 -32.13 6.82
N LEU A 315 -18.04 -33.36 7.06
CA LEU A 315 -17.17 -34.50 7.42
C LEU A 315 -16.05 -34.76 6.40
N THR A 316 -16.33 -34.56 5.10
CA THR A 316 -15.35 -34.76 4.02
C THR A 316 -14.29 -33.66 3.95
N CYS A 317 -14.66 -32.43 4.35
CA CYS A 317 -13.78 -31.27 4.29
C CYS A 317 -13.03 -31.03 5.61
N ASN A 318 -13.62 -31.45 6.73
CA ASN A 318 -12.99 -31.33 8.04
C ASN A 318 -11.68 -32.14 8.06
N ASN A 319 -10.61 -31.54 8.59
CA ASN A 319 -9.24 -32.07 8.57
C ASN A 319 -8.62 -32.30 7.18
N ASN A 320 -9.27 -31.88 6.09
CA ASN A 320 -8.70 -31.95 4.76
C ASN A 320 -7.79 -30.73 4.51
N GLN A 321 -6.62 -30.93 3.91
CA GLN A 321 -5.71 -29.83 3.54
C GLN A 321 -6.22 -28.98 2.36
N ASN A 322 -7.17 -29.53 1.60
CA ASN A 322 -7.82 -28.89 0.46
C ASN A 322 -9.35 -29.09 0.53
N PRO A 323 -10.02 -28.48 1.53
CA PRO A 323 -11.47 -28.55 1.64
C PRO A 323 -12.12 -27.78 0.47
N HIS A 324 -13.42 -27.98 0.27
CA HIS A 324 -14.20 -27.04 -0.52
C HIS A 324 -14.20 -25.66 0.17
N PHE A 325 -14.21 -24.59 -0.60
CA PHE A 325 -14.16 -23.22 -0.09
C PHE A 325 -15.32 -22.37 -0.59
N TYR A 326 -15.88 -21.57 0.30
CA TYR A 326 -16.89 -20.57 0.00
C TYR A 326 -16.30 -19.16 0.09
N LYS A 327 -16.77 -18.26 -0.77
CA LYS A 327 -16.43 -16.84 -0.65
C LYS A 327 -17.12 -16.25 0.58
N PHE A 328 -16.36 -15.61 1.46
CA PHE A 328 -16.87 -14.97 2.68
C PHE A 328 -17.97 -13.94 2.39
N GLU A 329 -17.79 -13.12 1.37
CA GLU A 329 -18.80 -12.14 0.91
C GLU A 329 -20.13 -12.83 0.56
N LYS A 330 -20.06 -13.98 -0.11
CA LYS A 330 -21.25 -14.75 -0.51
C LYS A 330 -21.96 -15.40 0.67
N LEU A 331 -21.21 -15.90 1.64
CA LEU A 331 -21.76 -16.40 2.90
C LEU A 331 -22.54 -15.29 3.65
N ASN A 332 -21.95 -14.10 3.76
CA ASN A 332 -22.60 -12.94 4.38
C ASN A 332 -23.84 -12.47 3.60
N GLU A 333 -23.79 -12.48 2.26
CA GLU A 333 -24.94 -12.20 1.40
C GLU A 333 -26.08 -13.19 1.66
N TRP A 334 -25.77 -14.49 1.78
CA TRP A 334 -26.76 -15.52 2.09
C TRP A 334 -27.39 -15.35 3.47
N ILE A 335 -26.58 -15.07 4.49
CA ILE A 335 -27.08 -14.78 5.86
C ILE A 335 -28.01 -13.57 5.84
N SER A 336 -27.63 -12.50 5.13
CA SER A 336 -28.41 -11.27 5.03
C SER A 336 -29.76 -11.47 4.35
N ASN A 337 -29.83 -12.43 3.42
CA ASN A 337 -31.06 -12.82 2.72
C ASN A 337 -31.85 -13.93 3.44
N GLY A 338 -31.46 -14.31 4.65
CA GLY A 338 -32.17 -15.31 5.47
C GLY A 338 -31.94 -16.77 5.05
N ARG A 339 -30.95 -17.04 4.19
CA ARG A 339 -30.57 -18.42 3.84
C ARG A 339 -29.75 -19.01 4.98
N LEU A 340 -30.15 -20.18 5.47
CA LEU A 340 -29.50 -20.85 6.60
C LEU A 340 -28.51 -21.94 6.18
N LYS A 341 -28.75 -22.62 5.05
CA LYS A 341 -27.99 -23.79 4.64
C LYS A 341 -27.53 -23.73 3.18
N THR A 342 -26.43 -24.41 2.89
CA THR A 342 -25.90 -24.62 1.54
C THR A 342 -25.31 -26.02 1.42
N ASN A 343 -25.05 -26.49 0.20
CA ASN A 343 -24.40 -27.78 0.00
C ASN A 343 -22.89 -27.58 -0.22
N CYS A 344 -22.09 -28.56 0.21
CA CYS A 344 -20.70 -28.72 -0.20
C CYS A 344 -20.63 -29.12 -1.66
N ASP A 345 -19.69 -28.59 -2.44
CA ASP A 345 -19.47 -29.05 -3.82
C ASP A 345 -18.60 -30.33 -3.88
N ASN A 346 -18.03 -30.76 -2.76
CA ASN A 346 -17.35 -32.05 -2.68
C ASN A 346 -18.37 -33.17 -2.40
N TYR A 347 -18.25 -34.29 -3.12
CA TYR A 347 -19.01 -35.51 -2.83
C TYR A 347 -18.82 -35.91 -1.35
N PRO A 348 -19.89 -36.26 -0.60
CA PRO A 348 -21.24 -36.59 -1.06
C PRO A 348 -22.23 -35.41 -1.14
N TYR A 349 -21.73 -34.18 -1.24
CA TYR A 349 -22.51 -32.93 -1.34
C TYR A 349 -23.30 -32.60 -0.08
N ASP A 350 -22.68 -32.83 1.08
CA ASP A 350 -23.27 -32.63 2.41
C ASP A 350 -23.90 -31.24 2.55
N GLU A 351 -25.09 -31.19 3.14
CA GLU A 351 -25.72 -29.93 3.54
C GLU A 351 -25.04 -29.39 4.81
N VAL A 352 -24.63 -28.12 4.77
CA VAL A 352 -23.93 -27.42 5.86
C VAL A 352 -24.64 -26.13 6.25
N ASP A 353 -24.56 -25.79 7.54
CA ASP A 353 -25.08 -24.53 8.08
C ASP A 353 -24.13 -23.36 7.74
N ILE A 354 -24.68 -22.31 7.15
CA ILE A 354 -23.90 -21.19 6.61
C ILE A 354 -23.23 -20.37 7.71
N ARG A 355 -23.86 -20.21 8.88
CA ARG A 355 -23.27 -19.46 9.99
C ARG A 355 -22.13 -20.23 10.62
N SER A 356 -22.32 -21.51 10.85
CA SER A 356 -21.32 -22.42 11.40
C SER A 356 -20.05 -22.46 10.55
N LEU A 357 -20.16 -22.37 9.21
CA LEU A 357 -18.99 -22.24 8.33
C LEU A 357 -18.07 -21.08 8.71
N ILE A 358 -18.64 -19.94 9.11
CA ILE A 358 -17.87 -18.76 9.52
C ILE A 358 -17.42 -18.91 10.97
N ASP A 359 -18.35 -19.21 11.87
CA ASP A 359 -18.15 -19.20 13.32
C ASP A 359 -17.18 -20.29 13.81
N ASP A 360 -17.00 -21.37 13.04
CA ASP A 360 -16.02 -22.43 13.32
C ASP A 360 -14.58 -21.99 12.96
N VAL A 361 -14.43 -20.98 12.10
CA VAL A 361 -13.13 -20.55 11.53
C VAL A 361 -12.67 -19.24 12.14
N ILE A 362 -13.60 -18.30 12.35
CA ILE A 362 -13.33 -16.95 12.85
C ILE A 362 -14.36 -16.63 13.94
N ASP A 363 -13.96 -15.91 14.98
CA ASP A 363 -14.92 -15.34 15.93
C ASP A 363 -15.60 -14.13 15.28
N SER A 364 -16.80 -14.32 14.75
CA SER A 364 -17.57 -13.29 14.03
C SER A 364 -17.83 -12.04 14.87
N ASP A 365 -18.15 -12.19 16.16
CA ASP A 365 -18.44 -11.06 17.04
C ASP A 365 -17.18 -10.22 17.29
N LYS A 366 -16.07 -10.90 17.58
CA LYS A 366 -14.77 -10.24 17.78
C LYS A 366 -14.28 -9.59 16.49
N TYR A 367 -14.43 -10.27 15.36
CA TYR A 367 -14.11 -9.77 14.03
C TYR A 367 -14.92 -8.51 13.69
N MET A 368 -16.22 -8.48 13.98
CA MET A 368 -17.05 -7.29 13.74
C MET A 368 -16.66 -6.11 14.65
N ARG A 369 -16.20 -6.37 15.87
CA ARG A 369 -15.63 -5.32 16.74
C ARG A 369 -14.33 -4.75 16.16
N PHE A 370 -13.46 -5.62 15.64
CA PHE A 370 -12.22 -5.22 14.99
C PHE A 370 -12.41 -4.35 13.74
N LEU A 371 -13.54 -4.48 13.04
CA LEU A 371 -13.87 -3.65 11.88
C LEU A 371 -14.40 -2.26 12.25
N GLN A 372 -14.60 -1.94 13.54
CA GLN A 372 -15.02 -0.61 13.96
C GLN A 372 -13.83 0.36 13.93
N PRO A 373 -13.98 1.59 13.37
CA PRO A 373 -12.89 2.56 13.24
C PRO A 373 -12.17 2.98 14.54
N ASN A 374 -12.74 2.67 15.71
CA ASN A 374 -12.25 3.08 17.02
C ASN A 374 -11.90 1.92 17.97
N TYR A 375 -11.82 0.67 17.47
CA TYR A 375 -11.50 -0.47 18.33
C TYR A 375 -9.98 -0.62 18.50
N TYR A 376 -9.47 -0.17 19.65
CA TYR A 376 -8.18 -0.60 20.17
C TYR A 376 -8.40 -1.82 21.05
N PRO A 377 -7.93 -3.03 20.68
CA PRO A 377 -7.98 -4.16 21.60
C PRO A 377 -7.18 -3.83 22.86
N ASN A 378 -7.84 -3.85 24.02
CA ASN A 378 -7.25 -3.58 25.34
C ASN A 378 -6.14 -4.58 25.77
N ASP A 379 -5.74 -5.51 24.89
CA ASP A 379 -4.70 -6.52 25.15
C ASP A 379 -3.48 -6.40 24.20
N ILE A 380 -3.37 -5.35 23.37
CA ILE A 380 -2.10 -5.01 22.73
C ILE A 380 -1.42 -3.96 23.62
N TYR A 381 -0.79 -4.43 24.69
CA TYR A 381 0.28 -3.68 25.32
C TYR A 381 1.46 -3.64 24.35
N ILE A 382 1.46 -2.68 23.42
CA ILE A 382 2.74 -2.07 23.05
C ILE A 382 3.18 -1.39 24.35
N ARG A 383 4.04 -2.05 25.13
CA ARG A 383 4.84 -1.32 26.13
C ARG A 383 5.74 -0.41 25.34
N ASP A 384 5.23 0.78 25.02
CA ASP A 384 6.07 1.94 24.84
C ASP A 384 7.03 1.95 26.03
N SER A 385 8.32 1.94 25.71
CA SER A 385 9.38 2.14 26.67
C SER A 385 9.08 3.41 27.47
N ILE A 386 8.61 3.25 28.70
CA ILE A 386 8.40 4.33 29.65
C ILE A 386 9.74 5.01 29.88
N ILE A 387 9.96 6.15 29.22
CA ILE A 387 10.76 7.22 29.82
C ILE A 387 9.77 8.03 30.65
N ASN A 388 9.95 7.93 31.95
CA ASN A 388 9.08 8.48 32.97
C ASN A 388 9.20 10.01 32.96
N THR A 389 8.18 10.72 32.49
CA THR A 389 7.97 12.14 32.83
C THR A 389 6.50 12.37 33.14
N ASN A 390 6.21 12.41 34.43
CA ASN A 390 4.93 12.85 34.99
C ASN A 390 4.55 14.23 34.45
N ASN A 391 3.34 14.38 33.92
CA ASN A 391 2.54 15.60 34.08
C ASN A 391 1.07 15.32 33.74
N ASN A 392 0.21 15.51 34.75
CA ASN A 392 -1.24 15.37 34.73
C ASN A 392 -1.88 16.45 33.83
N PHE A 393 -2.78 16.06 32.91
CA PHE A 393 -3.81 16.97 32.41
C PHE A 393 -5.17 16.28 32.26
N ILE A 394 -6.18 17.09 32.57
CA ILE A 394 -7.55 16.77 32.99
C ILE A 394 -8.47 16.59 31.77
N GLU A 395 -9.29 15.54 31.79
CA GLU A 395 -10.37 15.27 30.84
C GLU A 395 -11.45 16.36 30.86
N ASN A 396 -11.99 16.73 29.70
CA ASN A 396 -13.32 17.35 29.60
C ASN A 396 -14.15 16.71 28.48
N LYS A 397 -15.23 16.05 28.88
CA LYS A 397 -16.35 15.52 28.06
C LYS A 397 -17.33 16.63 27.69
N THR A 398 -17.71 16.74 26.41
CA THR A 398 -19.06 17.07 25.86
C THR A 398 -18.91 17.20 24.32
N MET A 399 -19.81 16.87 23.39
CA MET A 399 -21.24 16.55 23.39
C MET A 399 -21.58 15.93 22.01
N ASN A 400 -22.38 14.85 21.97
CA ASN A 400 -23.06 14.35 20.77
C ASN A 400 -24.55 14.69 20.91
N GLN A 401 -25.22 15.20 19.86
CA GLN A 401 -26.53 14.67 19.41
C GLN A 401 -27.15 15.41 18.20
N LYS A 402 -27.65 14.56 17.27
CA LYS A 402 -28.85 14.68 16.40
C LYS A 402 -28.78 15.60 15.17
N ILE A 403 -29.06 15.00 14.00
CA ILE A 403 -30.37 15.06 13.31
C ILE A 403 -30.47 13.92 12.27
N VAL A 404 -31.58 13.18 12.33
CA VAL A 404 -32.12 12.23 11.33
C VAL A 404 -33.49 12.78 10.91
N ASN A 405 -33.79 12.75 9.60
CA ASN A 405 -35.09 12.53 8.94
C ASN A 405 -34.89 12.78 7.44
N ASP A 406 -34.90 11.75 6.59
CA ASP A 406 -36.07 11.10 5.94
C ASP A 406 -36.77 12.01 4.89
N GLN A 407 -36.67 11.62 3.61
CA GLN A 407 -37.83 11.48 2.72
C GLN A 407 -37.45 10.86 1.36
N SER A 408 -38.36 10.00 0.94
CA SER A 408 -38.36 9.07 -0.18
C SER A 408 -38.88 9.71 -1.48
N ARG A 409 -38.53 9.13 -2.64
CA ARG A 409 -39.42 9.06 -3.81
C ARG A 409 -38.97 8.00 -4.83
N LYS A 410 -39.89 7.06 -5.08
CA LYS A 410 -39.88 6.03 -6.13
C LYS A 410 -40.26 6.65 -7.48
N ILE A 411 -39.71 6.14 -8.58
CA ILE A 411 -40.36 6.13 -9.91
C ILE A 411 -40.10 4.77 -10.56
N LYS A 412 -41.18 4.08 -10.95
CA LYS A 412 -41.22 2.96 -11.90
C LYS A 412 -41.92 3.46 -13.17
N ASN A 413 -41.50 2.95 -14.34
CA ASN A 413 -42.32 2.21 -15.32
C ASN A 413 -41.47 1.99 -16.59
N GLN A 414 -41.28 0.74 -17.04
CA GLN A 414 -42.13 -0.09 -17.94
C GLN A 414 -41.89 0.24 -19.42
N ASP A 415 -41.29 -0.73 -20.11
CA ASP A 415 -41.55 -1.25 -21.45
C ASP A 415 -40.51 -2.39 -21.62
N GLY A 416 -40.80 -3.69 -21.81
CA GLY A 416 -41.98 -4.33 -22.39
C GLY A 416 -41.70 -4.72 -23.84
N ASN A 417 -40.85 -5.74 -24.10
CA ASN A 417 -41.06 -6.74 -25.15
C ASN A 417 -40.03 -7.89 -25.15
N VAL A 418 -40.55 -9.06 -25.54
CA VAL A 418 -40.01 -10.41 -25.43
C VAL A 418 -39.64 -10.95 -26.82
N MET A 419 -38.71 -11.92 -26.84
CA MET A 419 -38.71 -13.16 -27.65
C MET A 419 -37.60 -13.34 -28.70
N GLY A 420 -36.89 -14.49 -28.61
CA GLY A 420 -36.23 -15.13 -29.76
C GLY A 420 -35.03 -16.05 -29.43
N ASN A 421 -35.30 -17.31 -29.08
CA ASN A 421 -34.33 -18.44 -29.15
C ASN A 421 -34.16 -18.91 -30.60
N VAL A 422 -32.96 -19.44 -30.99
CA VAL A 422 -32.75 -20.68 -31.79
C VAL A 422 -31.26 -21.16 -31.69
N PHE A 423 -31.09 -22.45 -31.36
CA PHE A 423 -30.03 -23.47 -31.62
C PHE A 423 -28.80 -23.11 -32.49
N GLY A 424 -27.56 -23.53 -32.19
CA GLY A 424 -26.93 -24.87 -32.15
C GLY A 424 -25.44 -24.65 -32.56
N ASP A 425 -24.41 -25.47 -32.41
CA ASP A 425 -24.25 -26.91 -32.20
C ASP A 425 -22.77 -27.18 -31.82
N ASP A 426 -22.49 -28.39 -31.37
CA ASP A 426 -21.20 -28.92 -30.90
C ASP A 426 -20.02 -28.85 -31.89
N SER A 427 -18.80 -28.68 -31.38
CA SER A 427 -17.62 -29.34 -31.98
C SER A 427 -16.49 -29.58 -30.97
N LYS A 428 -16.27 -30.86 -30.70
CA LYS A 428 -15.08 -31.47 -30.09
C LYS A 428 -13.88 -31.30 -31.02
N ILE A 429 -12.74 -30.84 -30.51
CA ILE A 429 -11.42 -31.17 -31.08
C ILE A 429 -10.47 -31.53 -29.94
N GLN A 430 -10.05 -32.81 -29.93
CA GLN A 430 -8.94 -33.35 -29.14
C GLN A 430 -7.61 -32.86 -29.74
N GLY A 431 -6.70 -32.38 -28.88
CA GLY A 431 -5.30 -32.16 -29.20
C GLY A 431 -4.40 -32.68 -28.08
N LYS A 432 -3.64 -33.75 -28.36
CA LYS A 432 -2.57 -34.30 -27.52
C LYS A 432 -1.46 -33.26 -27.35
N VAL A 433 -1.07 -32.93 -26.11
CA VAL A 433 0.15 -32.18 -25.82
C VAL A 433 1.16 -33.14 -25.20
N THR A 434 2.19 -33.50 -25.96
CA THR A 434 3.42 -34.13 -25.46
C THR A 434 4.32 -33.05 -24.86
N ALA A 435 4.58 -33.13 -23.56
CA ALA A 435 5.52 -32.27 -22.86
C ALA A 435 6.93 -32.90 -22.87
N ASN A 436 7.86 -32.29 -23.60
CA ASN A 436 9.29 -32.49 -23.40
C ASN A 436 9.81 -31.27 -22.62
N SER A 437 10.29 -31.49 -21.39
CA SER A 437 10.97 -30.47 -20.58
C SER A 437 12.46 -30.47 -20.91
N PRO A 438 13.09 -29.31 -21.22
CA PRO A 438 14.54 -29.16 -21.11
C PRO A 438 14.95 -28.78 -19.68
N GLU A 439 16.14 -29.24 -19.31
CA GLU A 439 16.81 -29.08 -18.01
C GLU A 439 17.03 -27.60 -17.61
N ALA A 440 17.05 -27.35 -16.30
CA ALA A 440 17.16 -26.02 -15.71
C ALA A 440 18.63 -25.51 -15.71
N GLU A 441 18.88 -24.41 -16.43
CA GLU A 441 20.11 -23.62 -16.28
C GLU A 441 20.04 -22.71 -15.05
N ILE A 442 21.09 -22.78 -14.21
CA ILE A 442 21.29 -21.93 -13.03
C ILE A 442 21.69 -20.52 -13.50
N GLN A 443 20.78 -19.54 -13.37
CA GLN A 443 21.08 -18.13 -13.63
C GLN A 443 21.73 -17.45 -12.42
N LYS A 444 22.82 -16.70 -12.67
CA LYS A 444 23.50 -15.82 -11.69
C LYS A 444 22.54 -14.72 -11.19
N PRO A 445 22.69 -14.25 -9.93
CA PRO A 445 21.71 -13.36 -9.30
C PRO A 445 21.61 -12.00 -10.00
N LYS A 446 20.37 -11.59 -10.28
CA LYS A 446 20.02 -10.26 -10.81
C LYS A 446 20.27 -9.20 -9.73
N LYS A 447 21.05 -8.17 -10.08
CA LYS A 447 21.20 -6.95 -9.28
C LYS A 447 19.83 -6.24 -9.22
N PHE A 448 19.34 -5.94 -8.00
CA PHE A 448 18.06 -5.26 -7.78
C PHE A 448 18.06 -3.93 -8.53
N GLY A 449 17.20 -3.82 -9.55
CA GLY A 449 17.25 -2.72 -10.51
C GLY A 449 16.14 -1.69 -10.32
N LEU A 450 16.30 -0.52 -10.92
CA LEU A 450 15.31 0.56 -10.92
C LEU A 450 13.92 0.12 -11.44
N LEU A 451 13.81 -0.95 -12.21
CA LEU A 451 12.53 -1.55 -12.64
C LEU A 451 11.88 -2.44 -11.56
N ASP A 452 12.66 -3.06 -10.68
CA ASP A 452 12.14 -3.77 -9.51
C ASP A 452 11.53 -2.77 -8.51
N SER A 453 12.11 -1.56 -8.43
CA SER A 453 11.61 -0.42 -7.63
C SER A 453 10.21 0.04 -8.03
N LEU A 454 9.87 0.06 -9.33
CA LEU A 454 8.53 0.45 -9.82
C LEU A 454 7.46 -0.61 -9.52
N THR A 455 7.85 -1.90 -9.44
CA THR A 455 6.94 -2.97 -8.99
C THR A 455 6.79 -3.04 -7.47
N TRP A 456 7.77 -2.51 -6.74
CA TRP A 456 7.82 -2.43 -5.28
C TRP A 456 7.04 -1.22 -4.71
N MET A 457 7.00 -0.09 -5.44
CA MET A 457 6.24 1.11 -5.07
C MET A 457 4.70 0.95 -5.13
N GLN A 458 4.16 -0.26 -5.23
CA GLN A 458 2.71 -0.51 -5.30
C GLN A 458 1.96 -0.36 -3.96
N ASN A 459 2.61 0.13 -2.91
CA ASN A 459 1.98 0.47 -1.63
C ASN A 459 1.18 1.77 -1.76
N GLY A 460 -0.12 1.69 -1.43
CA GLY A 460 -1.11 2.76 -1.67
C GLY A 460 -0.77 4.12 -1.07
N GLN A 461 0.08 4.18 -0.04
CA GLN A 461 0.55 5.43 0.58
C GLN A 461 1.78 6.04 -0.14
N ILE A 462 2.62 5.24 -0.82
CA ILE A 462 3.88 5.72 -1.43
C ILE A 462 3.65 6.27 -2.85
N ILE A 463 2.68 5.71 -3.60
CA ILE A 463 2.41 6.10 -5.00
C ILE A 463 1.97 7.57 -5.11
N TYR A 464 1.19 8.07 -4.14
CA TYR A 464 0.68 9.44 -4.22
C TYR A 464 1.78 10.49 -3.97
N TYR A 465 2.72 10.21 -3.07
CA TYR A 465 3.75 11.17 -2.65
C TYR A 465 4.95 11.25 -3.60
N PHE A 466 5.32 10.16 -4.29
CA PHE A 466 6.53 10.14 -5.13
C PHE A 466 6.31 10.49 -6.60
N VAL A 467 5.12 10.21 -7.16
CA VAL A 467 4.85 10.50 -8.58
C VAL A 467 4.76 12.02 -8.82
N THR A 468 4.29 12.80 -7.85
CA THR A 468 4.21 14.27 -7.90
C THR A 468 5.59 14.92 -7.78
N ALA A 469 6.45 14.41 -6.88
CA ALA A 469 7.81 14.92 -6.66
C ALA A 469 8.74 14.65 -7.86
N ILE A 470 8.68 13.45 -8.45
CA ILE A 470 9.52 13.07 -9.60
C ILE A 470 9.20 13.92 -10.85
N ILE A 471 7.93 14.26 -11.09
CA ILE A 471 7.54 15.14 -12.20
C ILE A 471 8.08 16.57 -12.00
N GLY A 472 8.11 17.07 -10.76
CA GLY A 472 8.69 18.37 -10.41
C GLY A 472 10.21 18.43 -10.64
N ILE A 473 10.94 17.36 -10.28
CA ILE A 473 12.40 17.26 -10.44
C ILE A 473 12.82 17.24 -11.93
N ILE A 474 12.06 16.54 -12.78
CA ILE A 474 12.34 16.47 -14.22
C ILE A 474 12.17 17.86 -14.87
N LEU A 475 11.14 18.61 -14.48
CA LEU A 475 10.83 19.93 -15.05
C LEU A 475 11.77 21.04 -14.55
N LEU A 476 12.24 20.98 -13.30
CA LEU A 476 12.99 22.07 -12.66
C LEU A 476 14.51 21.88 -12.62
N ILE A 477 15.02 20.63 -12.60
CA ILE A 477 16.45 20.36 -12.34
C ILE A 477 17.15 19.71 -13.53
N ILE A 478 16.49 18.76 -14.19
CA ILE A 478 17.09 18.02 -15.30
C ILE A 478 17.02 18.83 -16.60
N TYR A 479 15.92 19.54 -16.84
CA TYR A 479 15.70 20.34 -18.05
C TYR A 479 16.72 21.49 -18.24
N PRO A 480 17.09 22.28 -17.21
CA PRO A 480 18.12 23.32 -17.35
C PRO A 480 19.53 22.77 -17.57
N LYS A 481 19.82 21.55 -17.10
CA LYS A 481 21.13 20.89 -17.29
C LYS A 481 21.28 20.27 -18.68
N LEU A 482 20.18 19.89 -19.34
CA LEU A 482 20.18 19.33 -20.70
C LEU A 482 20.32 20.41 -21.78
N TYR A 483 20.03 21.68 -21.49
CA TYR A 483 20.07 22.79 -22.44
C TYR A 483 20.91 23.98 -21.92
N PRO A 484 22.25 23.88 -21.92
CA PRO A 484 23.16 24.89 -21.34
C PRO A 484 23.37 26.15 -22.22
N SER A 485 22.93 26.15 -23.47
CA SER A 485 23.18 27.23 -24.43
C SER A 485 22.02 28.23 -24.54
N GLY A 486 21.76 28.95 -23.45
CA GLY A 486 21.03 30.23 -23.43
C GLY A 486 19.56 30.22 -23.86
N PHE A 487 18.74 30.98 -23.12
CA PHE A 487 17.34 31.26 -23.46
C PHE A 487 17.27 31.94 -24.85
N PRO A 488 16.70 31.34 -25.91
CA PRO A 488 16.42 32.10 -27.13
C PRO A 488 15.38 33.16 -26.75
N ASN A 489 15.64 34.43 -27.06
CA ASN A 489 14.80 35.62 -26.77
C ASN A 489 13.28 35.36 -26.82
N TRP A 490 12.75 34.80 -25.73
CA TRP A 490 11.33 34.44 -25.60
C TRP A 490 10.57 35.49 -24.79
N VAL A 491 11.26 36.47 -24.21
CA VAL A 491 10.67 37.46 -23.30
C VAL A 491 9.70 38.40 -24.03
N GLU A 492 9.88 38.66 -25.33
CA GLU A 492 8.96 39.53 -26.09
C GLU A 492 7.75 38.81 -26.69
N LYS A 493 7.70 37.47 -26.69
CA LYS A 493 6.52 36.70 -27.15
C LYS A 493 5.68 36.07 -26.03
N ILE A 494 6.10 36.17 -24.77
CA ILE A 494 5.32 35.67 -23.63
C ILE A 494 4.01 36.45 -23.42
N GLN A 495 3.91 37.70 -23.87
CA GLN A 495 2.67 38.48 -23.77
C GLN A 495 1.59 38.12 -24.82
N GLU A 496 1.92 37.35 -25.85
CA GLU A 496 0.94 36.85 -26.86
C GLU A 496 0.66 35.35 -26.73
N ILE A 497 1.40 34.61 -25.88
CA ILE A 497 1.27 33.16 -25.67
C ILE A 497 0.48 32.82 -24.40
N PHE A 498 0.31 33.78 -23.50
CA PHE A 498 -0.64 33.72 -22.39
C PHE A 498 -1.65 34.85 -22.57
N PRO A 499 -2.98 34.61 -22.58
CA PRO A 499 -3.89 35.69 -22.25
C PRO A 499 -3.48 36.20 -20.86
N ALA A 500 -3.54 37.52 -20.67
CA ALA A 500 -3.17 38.22 -19.43
C ALA A 500 -3.51 37.40 -18.17
N PRO A 501 -2.65 37.42 -17.12
CA PRO A 501 -2.85 36.61 -15.93
C PRO A 501 -4.29 36.74 -15.47
N GLN A 502 -5.05 35.65 -15.67
CA GLN A 502 -6.44 35.60 -15.26
C GLN A 502 -6.41 35.69 -13.74
N VAL A 503 -7.05 36.73 -13.23
CA VAL A 503 -7.16 37.05 -11.81
C VAL A 503 -7.65 35.81 -11.05
N GLU A 504 -6.72 35.12 -10.40
CA GLU A 504 -7.04 34.12 -9.37
C GLU A 504 -7.79 34.90 -8.30
N LYS A 505 -9.10 34.62 -8.14
CA LYS A 505 -9.92 35.32 -7.16
C LYS A 505 -9.31 35.12 -5.77
N GLU A 506 -8.70 36.19 -5.31
CA GLU A 506 -8.24 36.37 -3.95
C GLU A 506 -9.48 36.36 -3.04
N SER A 507 -9.64 35.32 -2.22
CA SER A 507 -10.56 35.41 -1.10
C SER A 507 -9.81 35.97 0.10
N ASP A 508 -10.03 37.26 0.36
CA ASP A 508 -9.82 37.84 1.68
C ASP A 508 -10.95 37.35 2.60
N GLN A 509 -10.91 36.09 3.00
CA GLN A 509 -11.72 35.64 4.13
C GLN A 509 -10.82 35.35 5.32
N LYS A 510 -11.05 36.18 6.35
CA LYS A 510 -10.36 36.27 7.64
C LYS A 510 -10.55 35.02 8.51
#